data_AF-A0A3D2JVI4-F1
#
_entry.id   AF-A0A3D2JVI4-F1
#
_cell.length_a   1.000
_cell.length_b   1.000
_cell.length_c   1.000
_cell.angle_alpha   90.00
_cell.angle_beta   90.00
_cell.angle_gamma   90.00
#
_symmetry.space_group_name_H-M   'P 1'
#
loop_
_entity.id
_entity.type
_entity.pdbx_description
1 polymer ?
#
loop_
_entity_poly.entity_id
_entity_poly.type
_entity_poly.pdbx_seq_one_letter_code
_entity_poly.pdbx_strand_id
1 'polypeptide(L)'
;MPIKISLSLLISLGLVLLTGCSSPEEDSVSTASSAYNTELDMTEIMSLVLEPASDILWSSGGWVLDASGYEELYPTTDDGWAYVRSPA
;
A
#
# COMPACT_ATOMS: atom_id res chain seq x y z
N MET A 1 -36.24 -37.80 -11.33
CA MET A 1 -37.20 -36.69 -11.11
C MET A 1 -36.45 -35.38 -11.28
N PRO A 2 -36.66 -34.62 -12.36
CA PRO A 2 -35.90 -33.40 -12.62
C PRO A 2 -36.37 -32.25 -11.73
N ILE A 3 -35.46 -31.73 -10.92
CA ILE A 3 -35.64 -30.60 -10.02
C ILE A 3 -35.91 -29.35 -10.87
N LYS A 4 -37.15 -28.85 -10.83
CA LYS A 4 -37.55 -27.60 -11.48
C LYS A 4 -37.07 -26.43 -10.61
N ILE A 5 -35.80 -26.05 -10.75
CA ILE A 5 -35.26 -24.84 -10.12
C ILE A 5 -35.93 -23.65 -10.79
N SER A 6 -36.83 -22.99 -10.05
CA SER A 6 -37.58 -21.82 -10.53
C SER A 6 -36.62 -20.68 -10.82
N LEU A 7 -36.77 -20.05 -11.99
CA LEU A 7 -35.96 -18.90 -12.43
C LEU A 7 -35.99 -17.75 -11.40
N SER A 8 -37.09 -17.62 -10.64
CA SER A 8 -37.19 -16.68 -9.51
C SER A 8 -36.19 -16.98 -8.39
N LEU A 9 -35.84 -18.24 -8.12
CA LEU A 9 -34.88 -18.62 -7.08
C LEU A 9 -33.45 -18.21 -7.48
N LEU A 10 -33.13 -18.27 -8.77
CA LEU A 10 -31.83 -17.88 -9.32
C LEU A 10 -31.64 -16.35 -9.30
N ILE A 11 -32.72 -15.59 -9.52
CA ILE A 11 -32.72 -14.12 -9.50
C ILE A 11 -32.57 -13.59 -8.08
N SER A 12 -33.24 -14.22 -7.10
CA SER A 12 -33.12 -13.82 -5.69
C SER A 12 -31.71 -14.04 -5.12
N LEU A 13 -31.01 -15.10 -5.56
CA LEU A 13 -29.63 -15.38 -5.14
C LEU A 13 -28.61 -14.39 -5.75
N GLY A 14 -28.88 -13.90 -6.96
CA GLY A 14 -28.05 -12.88 -7.62
C GLY A 14 -28.10 -11.51 -6.93
N LEU A 15 -29.24 -11.13 -6.35
CA LEU A 15 -29.40 -9.80 -5.74
C LEU A 15 -28.63 -9.66 -4.41
N VAL A 16 -28.41 -10.76 -3.68
CA VAL A 16 -27.64 -10.76 -2.43
C VAL A 16 -26.15 -10.49 -2.69
N LEU A 17 -25.61 -10.95 -3.82
CA LEU A 17 -24.19 -10.80 -4.17
C LEU A 17 -23.79 -9.36 -4.50
N LEU A 18 -24.73 -8.45 -4.79
CA LEU A 18 -24.44 -7.05 -5.13
C LEU A 18 -24.37 -6.12 -3.92
N THR A 19 -24.75 -6.56 -2.72
CA THR A 19 -24.82 -5.70 -1.52
C THR A 19 -23.51 -5.65 -0.70
N GLY A 20 -22.44 -6.30 -1.17
CA GLY A 20 -21.14 -6.37 -0.48
C GLY A 20 -20.18 -5.20 -0.74
N CYS A 21 -20.55 -4.22 -1.56
CA CYS A 21 -19.69 -3.08 -1.89
C CYS A 21 -20.12 -1.79 -1.16
N SER A 22 -20.31 -1.87 0.16
CA SER A 22 -20.38 -0.68 1.01
C SER A 22 -19.21 -0.75 1.98
N SER A 23 -18.22 0.12 1.75
CA SER A 23 -17.17 0.37 2.75
C SER A 23 -17.84 0.85 4.04
N PRO A 24 -17.45 0.35 5.21
CA PRO A 24 -17.84 0.97 6.46
C PRO A 24 -17.35 2.43 6.44
N GLU A 25 -18.24 3.36 6.82
CA GLU A 25 -17.87 4.72 7.16
C GLU A 25 -17.05 4.65 8.46
N GLU A 26 -15.73 4.57 8.29
CA GLU A 26 -14.78 4.75 9.38
C GLU A 26 -14.94 6.19 9.89
N ASP A 27 -15.21 6.31 11.19
CA ASP A 27 -15.31 7.58 11.91
C ASP A 27 -14.20 8.54 11.47
N SER A 28 -14.59 9.76 11.11
CA SER A 28 -13.69 10.84 10.73
C SER A 28 -12.82 11.24 11.92
N VAL A 29 -11.76 10.46 12.17
CA VAL A 29 -10.59 10.93 12.89
C VAL A 29 -10.14 12.16 12.12
N SER A 30 -10.23 13.33 12.77
CA SER A 30 -9.59 14.55 12.30
C SER A 30 -8.08 14.32 12.36
N THR A 31 -7.58 13.55 11.39
CA THR A 31 -6.20 13.59 10.96
C THR A 31 -5.99 15.04 10.64
N ALA A 32 -5.14 15.73 11.40
CA ALA A 32 -4.57 17.00 10.99
C ALA A 32 -4.20 16.80 9.52
N SER A 33 -5.00 17.39 8.61
CA SER A 33 -4.81 17.21 7.19
C SER A 33 -3.52 17.96 6.91
N SER A 34 -2.41 17.22 7.03
CA SER A 34 -1.10 17.67 6.62
C SER A 34 -1.32 18.20 5.22
N ALA A 35 -1.13 19.51 5.07
CA ALA A 35 -1.41 20.22 3.84
C ALA A 35 -0.37 19.81 2.80
N TYR A 36 -0.54 18.61 2.24
CA TYR A 36 0.26 18.10 1.16
C TYR A 36 -0.22 18.75 -0.13
N ASN A 37 0.72 19.30 -0.88
CA ASN A 37 0.44 19.80 -2.21
C ASN A 37 0.42 18.62 -3.19
N THR A 38 -0.75 18.29 -3.74
CA THR A 38 -0.92 17.22 -4.74
C THR A 38 -0.84 17.73 -6.18
N GLU A 39 -0.60 19.03 -6.38
CA GLU A 39 -0.47 19.68 -7.69
C GLU A 39 0.99 19.76 -8.17
N LEU A 40 1.94 19.22 -7.40
CA LEU A 40 3.36 19.20 -7.77
C LEU A 40 3.60 18.40 -9.05
N ASP A 41 4.44 18.93 -9.93
CA ASP A 41 4.93 18.18 -11.07
C ASP A 41 5.98 17.13 -10.68
N MET A 42 6.36 16.26 -11.62
CA MET A 42 7.34 15.20 -11.34
C MET A 42 8.72 15.72 -10.92
N THR A 43 9.16 16.85 -11.46
CA THR A 43 10.46 17.46 -11.10
C THR A 43 10.40 18.00 -9.68
N GLU A 44 9.29 18.62 -9.31
CA GLU A 44 9.03 19.12 -7.97
C GLU A 44 8.92 17.97 -6.97
N ILE A 45 8.23 16.88 -7.30
CA ILE A 45 8.16 15.67 -6.46
C ILE A 45 9.57 15.11 -6.22
N MET A 46 10.37 14.96 -7.28
CA MET A 46 11.73 14.43 -7.16
C MET A 46 12.61 15.32 -6.28
N SER A 47 12.54 16.64 -6.43
CA SER A 47 13.39 17.58 -5.70
C SER A 47 12.94 17.90 -4.27
N LEU A 48 11.64 17.96 -4.02
CA LEU A 48 11.08 18.38 -2.73
C LEU A 48 10.72 17.21 -1.81
N VAL A 49 10.52 16.00 -2.36
CA VAL A 49 10.06 14.84 -1.60
C VAL A 49 11.06 13.69 -1.69
N LEU A 50 11.42 13.25 -2.90
CA LEU A 50 12.25 12.05 -3.04
C LEU A 50 13.71 12.32 -2.66
N GLU A 51 14.32 13.38 -3.18
CA GLU A 51 15.72 13.73 -2.94
C GLU A 51 16.03 13.91 -1.43
N PRO A 52 15.22 14.63 -0.63
CA PRO A 52 15.48 14.74 0.81
C PRO A 52 15.44 13.42 1.58
N ALA A 53 14.63 12.44 1.14
CA ALA A 53 14.54 11.12 1.76
C ALA A 53 15.53 10.10 1.18
N SER A 54 16.25 10.48 0.12
CA SER A 54 16.95 9.55 -0.75
C SER A 54 18.14 8.87 -0.09
N ASP A 55 18.89 9.59 0.76
CA ASP A 55 20.03 9.05 1.49
C ASP A 55 19.66 7.81 2.31
N ILE A 56 18.51 7.85 2.98
CA ILE A 56 18.02 6.73 3.80
C ILE A 56 17.38 5.66 2.93
N LEU A 57 16.57 6.04 1.94
CA LEU A 57 15.93 5.09 1.04
C LEU A 57 16.96 4.24 0.27
N TRP A 58 17.97 4.86 -0.32
CA TRP A 58 18.95 4.16 -1.16
C TRP A 58 20.03 3.44 -0.36
N SER A 59 20.40 3.92 0.83
CA SER A 59 21.35 3.19 1.69
C SER A 59 20.76 1.98 2.40
N SER A 60 19.42 1.86 2.43
CA SER A 60 18.73 0.75 3.10
C SER A 60 18.85 -0.58 2.36
N GLY A 61 19.14 -0.56 1.05
CA GLY A 61 19.21 -1.73 0.19
C GLY A 61 20.56 -1.87 -0.48
N GLY A 62 20.92 -3.08 -0.84
CA GLY A 62 22.14 -3.34 -1.61
C GLY A 62 22.49 -4.82 -1.65
N TRP A 63 23.70 -5.12 -2.08
CA TRP A 63 24.21 -6.48 -2.07
C TRP A 63 25.70 -6.51 -1.84
N VAL A 64 26.17 -7.64 -1.31
CA VAL A 64 27.58 -7.94 -1.10
C VAL A 64 27.89 -9.25 -1.82
N LEU A 65 29.03 -9.26 -2.52
CA LEU A 65 29.58 -10.46 -3.13
C LEU A 65 30.93 -10.74 -2.50
N ASP A 66 31.02 -11.84 -1.75
CA ASP A 66 32.23 -12.26 -1.07
C ASP A 66 32.53 -13.75 -1.29
N ALA A 67 33.49 -14.31 -0.53
CA ALA A 67 33.89 -15.71 -0.65
C ALA A 67 32.79 -16.71 -0.24
N SER A 68 31.78 -16.26 0.52
CA SER A 68 30.61 -17.05 0.91
C SER A 68 29.49 -17.01 -0.12
N GLY A 69 29.52 -16.03 -1.03
CA GLY A 69 28.58 -15.91 -2.15
C GLY A 69 27.95 -14.52 -2.22
N TYR A 70 26.72 -14.48 -2.75
CA TYR A 70 25.93 -13.28 -2.89
C TYR A 70 24.98 -13.14 -1.69
N GLU A 71 24.99 -11.98 -1.04
CA GLU A 71 24.08 -11.60 0.02
C GLU A 71 23.35 -10.31 -0.36
N GLU A 72 22.02 -10.34 -0.31
CA GLU A 72 21.19 -9.14 -0.46
C GLU A 72 21.02 -8.47 0.91
N LEU A 73 21.30 -7.17 0.98
CA LEU A 73 21.16 -6.35 2.17
C LEU A 73 19.84 -5.60 2.13
N TYR A 74 19.07 -5.71 3.21
CA TYR A 74 17.85 -4.95 3.46
C TYR A 74 17.50 -5.03 4.95
N PRO A 75 16.63 -4.15 5.47
CA PRO A 75 16.19 -4.24 6.85
C PRO A 75 15.53 -5.59 7.15
N THR A 76 15.96 -6.25 8.21
CA THR A 76 15.44 -7.58 8.62
C THR A 76 14.43 -7.49 9.76
N THR A 77 14.12 -6.29 10.24
CA THR A 77 13.21 -6.02 11.36
C THR A 77 12.17 -4.97 10.98
N ASP A 78 11.04 -4.99 11.67
CA ASP A 78 9.96 -4.01 11.48
C ASP A 78 10.42 -2.59 11.81
N ASP A 79 11.22 -2.42 12.86
CA ASP A 79 11.80 -1.13 13.26
C ASP A 79 12.73 -0.59 12.17
N GLY A 80 13.54 -1.46 11.55
CA GLY A 80 14.40 -1.08 10.44
C GLY A 80 13.61 -0.59 9.23
N TRP A 81 12.50 -1.27 8.90
CA TRP A 81 11.59 -0.82 7.85
C TRP A 81 10.80 0.45 8.22
N ALA A 82 10.49 0.65 9.50
CA ALA A 82 9.83 1.86 9.97
C ALA A 82 10.73 3.10 9.80
N TYR A 83 12.02 2.95 10.11
CA TYR A 83 13.02 4.00 9.89
C TYR A 83 13.13 4.41 8.41
N VAL A 84 13.13 3.44 7.49
CA VAL A 84 13.19 3.70 6.03
C VAL A 84 11.95 4.44 5.52
N ARG A 85 10.76 4.15 6.05
CA ARG A 85 9.49 4.78 5.61
C ARG A 85 9.25 6.16 6.20
N SER A 86 9.80 6.42 7.39
CA SER A 86 9.61 7.69 8.09
C SER A 86 10.97 8.19 8.59
N PRO A 87 11.89 8.55 7.67
CA PRO A 87 13.14 9.21 8.05
C PRO A 87 12.81 10.53 8.77
N ALA A 88 13.48 10.76 9.90
CA ALA A 88 13.21 11.89 10.79
C ALA A 88 13.58 13.26 10.19
#